data_AF-A0A3D9MGY7-F1
#
_entry.id   AF-A0A3D9MGY7-F1
#
_cell.length_a   1.000
_cell.length_b   1.000
_cell.length_c   1.000
_cell.angle_alpha   90.00
_cell.angle_beta   90.00
_cell.angle_gamma   90.00
#
_symmetry.space_group_name_H-M   'P 1'
#
loop_
_entity.id
_entity.type
_entity.pdbx_description
1 polymer ?
#
loop_
_entity_poly.entity_id
_entity_poly.type
_entity_poly.pdbx_seq_one_letter_code
_entity_poly.pdbx_strand_id
1 'polypeptide(L)'
;MPGESLVSILWKFACANALPGHALLHLISPEVDPQEGWAPVRDAIDLKRLCRMLRVPSSMLSASLSGAAPHDRYHEVFRYCRQCAAHGYHSVLFQREDENLCPAHHQSLQTRCPHCNGETPYILNAGVIGAPFRCGWCHSHYSYGRLSLLSTTSAMRRQDRIAISRRLRLGSAGGDTCIETSQ
;
A
#
# COMPACT_ATOMS: atom_id res chain seq x y z
N MET A 1 0.59 -8.41 7.19
CA MET A 1 2.04 -8.18 7.44
C MET A 1 2.21 -6.85 8.20
N PRO A 2 3.34 -6.55 8.87
CA PRO A 2 3.49 -5.26 9.56
C PRO A 2 3.41 -4.10 8.56
N GLY A 3 2.59 -3.09 8.86
CA GLY A 3 2.37 -1.89 8.02
C GLY A 3 2.15 -2.18 6.55
N GLU A 4 1.44 -3.26 6.25
CA GLU A 4 1.01 -3.57 4.90
C GLU A 4 0.04 -2.50 4.42
N SER A 5 0.24 -1.91 3.26
CA SER A 5 -0.67 -0.89 2.73
C SER A 5 -2.04 -1.48 2.39
N LEU A 6 -3.07 -0.63 2.41
CA LEU A 6 -4.40 -1.03 1.95
C LEU A 6 -4.39 -1.57 0.51
N VAL A 7 -3.63 -0.96 -0.41
CA VAL A 7 -3.50 -1.44 -1.80
C VAL A 7 -3.07 -2.91 -1.86
N SER A 8 -2.01 -3.28 -1.11
CA SER A 8 -1.52 -4.67 -1.01
C SER A 8 -2.57 -5.62 -0.43
N ILE A 9 -3.28 -5.18 0.61
CA ILE A 9 -4.34 -5.99 1.25
C ILE A 9 -5.47 -6.26 0.25
N LEU A 10 -5.92 -5.23 -0.48
CA LEU A 10 -6.98 -5.36 -1.47
C LEU A 10 -6.55 -6.22 -2.65
N TRP A 11 -5.31 -6.11 -3.12
CA TRP A 11 -4.77 -7.02 -4.14
C TRP A 11 -4.83 -8.48 -3.70
N LYS A 12 -4.40 -8.77 -2.48
CA LYS A 12 -4.45 -10.14 -1.93
C LYS A 12 -5.88 -10.63 -1.80
N PHE A 13 -6.78 -9.77 -1.31
CA PHE A 13 -8.19 -10.09 -1.18
C PHE A 13 -8.83 -10.38 -2.54
N ALA A 14 -8.56 -9.54 -3.56
CA ALA A 14 -9.03 -9.74 -4.92
C ALA A 14 -8.54 -11.07 -5.49
N CYS A 15 -7.24 -11.36 -5.38
CA CYS A 15 -6.66 -12.62 -5.85
C CYS A 15 -7.24 -13.84 -5.13
N ALA A 16 -7.37 -13.80 -3.81
CA ALA A 16 -7.87 -14.93 -3.01
C ALA A 16 -9.34 -15.26 -3.30
N ASN A 17 -10.13 -14.26 -3.74
CA ASN A 17 -11.55 -14.43 -4.02
C ASN A 17 -11.86 -14.41 -5.53
N ALA A 18 -10.84 -14.42 -6.40
CA ALA A 18 -10.99 -14.28 -7.85
C ALA A 18 -11.89 -13.09 -8.29
N LEU A 19 -11.82 -11.97 -7.54
CA LEU A 19 -12.66 -10.81 -7.80
C LEU A 19 -12.02 -9.89 -8.84
N PRO A 20 -12.76 -9.48 -9.89
CA PRO A 20 -12.29 -8.43 -10.78
C PRO A 20 -12.28 -7.07 -10.05
N GLY A 21 -11.38 -6.17 -10.45
CA GLY A 21 -11.14 -4.93 -9.72
C GLY A 21 -12.37 -4.02 -9.57
N HIS A 22 -13.21 -3.93 -10.61
CA HIS A 22 -14.46 -3.17 -10.55
C HIS A 22 -15.45 -3.73 -9.52
N ALA A 23 -15.55 -5.06 -9.40
CA ALA A 23 -16.46 -5.69 -8.43
C ALA A 23 -15.98 -5.44 -7.01
N LEU A 24 -14.67 -5.54 -6.74
CA LEU A 24 -14.11 -5.21 -5.43
C LEU A 24 -14.35 -3.73 -5.08
N LEU A 25 -14.19 -2.81 -6.03
CA LEU A 25 -14.44 -1.39 -5.80
C LEU A 25 -15.89 -1.10 -5.44
N HIS A 26 -16.82 -1.68 -6.18
CA HIS A 26 -18.23 -1.53 -5.88
C HIS A 26 -18.60 -2.09 -4.48
N LEU A 27 -17.91 -3.14 -4.03
CA LEU A 27 -18.11 -3.69 -2.68
C LEU A 27 -17.58 -2.75 -1.57
N ILE A 28 -16.44 -2.08 -1.78
CA ILE A 28 -15.84 -1.19 -0.77
C ILE A 28 -16.42 0.22 -0.79
N SER A 29 -16.74 0.75 -1.97
CA SER A 29 -17.23 2.11 -2.17
C SER A 29 -18.14 2.18 -3.40
N PRO A 30 -19.45 1.88 -3.25
CA PRO A 30 -20.42 1.83 -4.34
C PRO A 30 -20.63 3.18 -5.05
N GLU A 31 -20.36 4.27 -4.35
CA GLU A 31 -20.62 5.64 -4.80
C GLU A 31 -19.48 6.20 -5.65
N VAL A 32 -18.31 5.56 -5.61
CA VAL A 32 -17.13 6.03 -6.37
C VAL A 32 -17.13 5.43 -7.77
N ASP A 33 -16.88 6.26 -8.78
CA ASP A 33 -16.63 5.80 -10.14
C ASP A 33 -15.41 4.85 -10.14
N PRO A 34 -15.56 3.58 -10.59
CA PRO A 34 -14.45 2.64 -10.60
C PRO A 34 -13.27 3.04 -11.48
N GLN A 35 -13.41 3.94 -12.45
CA GLN A 35 -12.32 4.41 -13.29
C GLN A 35 -11.50 5.52 -12.61
N GLU A 36 -12.18 6.48 -11.98
CA GLU A 36 -11.55 7.56 -11.22
C GLU A 36 -10.90 7.03 -9.94
N GLY A 37 -11.65 6.20 -9.18
CA GLY A 37 -11.19 5.69 -7.90
C GLY A 37 -10.97 6.80 -6.87
N TRP A 38 -10.12 6.51 -5.88
CA TRP A 38 -9.86 7.44 -4.76
C TRP A 38 -8.52 7.10 -4.07
N ALA A 39 -7.87 8.08 -3.44
CA ALA A 39 -6.58 7.86 -2.76
C ALA A 39 -6.77 7.10 -1.42
N PRO A 40 -5.95 6.08 -1.09
CA PRO A 40 -6.11 5.25 0.12
C PRO A 40 -5.69 5.96 1.42
N VAL A 41 -6.31 7.11 1.69
CA VAL A 41 -6.10 7.96 2.88
C VAL A 41 -7.25 7.81 3.87
N ARG A 42 -6.98 8.00 5.15
CA ARG A 42 -7.94 7.74 6.24
C ARG A 42 -9.32 8.38 6.05
N ASP A 43 -9.36 9.65 5.64
CA ASP A 43 -10.61 10.42 5.60
C ASP A 43 -11.49 10.10 4.38
N ALA A 44 -10.94 9.41 3.39
CA ALA A 44 -11.68 8.99 2.19
C ALA A 44 -12.33 7.60 2.33
N ILE A 45 -12.22 6.95 3.50
CA ILE A 45 -12.54 5.53 3.68
C ILE A 45 -13.54 5.30 4.80
N ASP A 46 -14.63 4.60 4.47
CA ASP A 46 -15.44 3.92 5.49
C ASP A 46 -14.67 2.71 6.07
N LEU A 47 -13.86 2.99 7.08
CA LEU A 47 -13.04 1.98 7.76
C LEU A 47 -13.92 0.87 8.37
N LYS A 48 -15.11 1.19 8.87
CA LYS A 48 -16.01 0.21 9.51
C LYS A 48 -16.53 -0.79 8.48
N ARG A 49 -16.98 -0.31 7.33
CA ARG A 49 -17.40 -1.16 6.20
C ARG A 49 -16.24 -2.05 5.75
N LEU A 50 -15.06 -1.47 5.57
CA LEU A 50 -13.89 -2.20 5.10
C LEU A 50 -13.44 -3.29 6.09
N CYS A 51 -13.46 -3.02 7.40
CA CYS A 51 -13.19 -4.01 8.45
C CYS A 51 -14.14 -5.21 8.36
N ARG A 52 -15.44 -4.96 8.19
CA ARG A 52 -16.47 -6.01 8.09
C ARG A 52 -16.25 -6.88 6.85
N MET A 53 -15.97 -6.25 5.71
CA MET A 53 -15.75 -6.96 4.45
C MET A 53 -14.49 -7.83 4.49
N LEU A 54 -13.37 -7.26 4.95
CA LEU A 54 -12.08 -7.96 5.00
C LEU A 54 -11.96 -8.91 6.20
N ARG A 55 -12.89 -8.84 7.16
CA ARG A 55 -12.89 -9.61 8.41
C ARG A 55 -11.58 -9.43 9.21
N VAL A 56 -11.10 -8.20 9.28
CA VAL A 56 -9.87 -7.83 10.00
C VAL A 56 -10.12 -6.76 11.07
N PRO A 57 -9.26 -6.66 12.10
CA PRO A 57 -9.37 -5.63 13.13
C PRO A 57 -9.18 -4.21 12.57
N SER A 58 -9.88 -3.24 13.14
CA SER A 58 -9.76 -1.82 12.78
C SER A 58 -8.36 -1.25 13.01
N SER A 59 -7.65 -1.75 14.02
CA SER A 59 -6.26 -1.37 14.30
C SER A 59 -5.31 -1.79 13.19
N MET A 60 -5.54 -2.97 12.58
CA MET A 60 -4.76 -3.45 11.44
C MET A 60 -4.98 -2.53 10.23
N LEU A 61 -6.23 -2.25 9.86
CA LEU A 61 -6.52 -1.41 8.71
C LEU A 61 -6.09 0.04 8.94
N SER A 62 -6.25 0.57 10.15
CA SER A 62 -5.73 1.89 10.52
C SER A 62 -4.23 2.04 10.28
N ALA A 63 -3.44 0.99 10.56
CA ALA A 63 -2.01 0.96 10.30
C ALA A 63 -1.64 0.70 8.82
N SER A 64 -2.64 0.51 7.95
CA SER A 64 -2.49 0.24 6.53
C SER A 64 -2.79 1.46 5.64
N LEU A 65 -3.22 2.56 6.25
CA LEU A 65 -3.66 3.80 5.60
C LEU A 65 -2.62 4.90 5.75
N SER A 66 -2.46 5.69 4.69
CA SER A 66 -1.72 6.95 4.74
C SER A 66 -2.58 8.04 5.41
N GLY A 67 -1.96 9.09 5.96
CA GLY A 67 -2.73 10.19 6.54
C GLY A 67 -3.22 9.91 7.96
N ALA A 68 -2.51 9.09 8.74
CA ALA A 68 -2.95 8.76 10.11
C ALA A 68 -2.69 9.89 11.12
N ALA A 69 -1.79 10.82 10.78
CA ALA A 69 -1.48 12.00 11.57
C ALA A 69 -1.73 13.28 10.74
N PRO A 70 -2.08 14.42 11.39
CA PRO A 70 -2.06 15.73 10.75
C PRO A 70 -0.68 15.97 10.14
N HIS A 71 -0.62 16.42 8.88
CA HIS A 71 0.60 16.65 8.08
C HIS A 71 1.33 15.42 7.54
N ASP A 72 0.74 14.24 7.58
CA ASP A 72 1.33 13.03 7.00
C ASP A 72 1.27 13.11 5.46
N ARG A 73 2.31 13.70 4.86
CA ARG A 73 2.43 13.91 3.42
C ARG A 73 2.77 12.59 2.71
N TYR A 74 2.03 12.30 1.64
CA TYR A 74 2.19 11.09 0.86
C TYR A 74 2.40 11.44 -0.60
N HIS A 75 3.16 10.61 -1.32
CA HIS A 75 3.31 10.73 -2.75
C HIS A 75 2.02 10.35 -3.47
N GLU A 76 1.70 11.00 -4.58
CA GLU A 76 0.55 10.65 -5.42
C GLU A 76 0.86 9.52 -6.41
N VAL A 77 2.13 9.18 -6.60
CA VAL A 77 2.60 8.11 -7.47
C VAL A 77 2.94 6.87 -6.65
N PHE A 78 2.49 5.69 -7.05
CA PHE A 78 2.77 4.43 -6.37
C PHE A 78 4.27 4.17 -6.27
N ARG A 79 4.79 4.08 -5.04
CA ARG A 79 6.21 3.86 -4.77
C ARG A 79 6.45 2.46 -4.26
N TYR A 80 7.47 1.76 -4.77
CA TYR A 80 7.66 0.36 -4.40
C TYR A 80 9.12 -0.06 -4.27
N CYS A 81 9.32 -1.09 -3.45
CA CYS A 81 10.54 -1.88 -3.44
C CYS A 81 10.31 -3.15 -4.27
N ARG A 82 11.18 -3.40 -5.25
CA ARG A 82 11.08 -4.57 -6.14
C ARG A 82 11.17 -5.91 -5.40
N GLN A 83 11.99 -5.99 -4.35
CA GLN A 83 12.11 -7.19 -3.53
C GLN A 83 10.87 -7.43 -2.67
N CYS A 84 10.31 -6.39 -2.04
CA CYS A 84 9.04 -6.48 -1.33
C CYS A 84 7.90 -6.91 -2.27
N ALA A 85 7.82 -6.31 -3.46
CA ALA A 85 6.83 -6.68 -4.46
C ALA A 85 6.96 -8.16 -4.86
N ALA A 86 8.18 -8.69 -4.97
CA ALA A 86 8.44 -10.12 -5.25
C ALA A 86 7.90 -11.08 -4.17
N HIS A 87 7.61 -10.56 -2.97
CA HIS A 87 6.94 -11.30 -1.90
C HIS A 87 5.43 -11.04 -1.84
N GLY A 88 4.85 -10.38 -2.86
CA GLY A 88 3.47 -9.95 -2.85
C GLY A 88 3.20 -9.01 -1.67
N TYR A 89 4.08 -8.04 -1.42
CA TYR A 89 3.95 -7.11 -0.31
C TYR A 89 4.28 -5.68 -0.72
N HIS A 90 3.45 -4.75 -0.24
CA HIS A 90 3.72 -3.32 -0.31
C HIS A 90 3.42 -2.69 1.05
N SER A 91 4.33 -1.83 1.55
CA SER A 91 4.22 -1.18 2.85
C SER A 91 3.58 0.20 2.71
N VAL A 92 2.77 0.60 3.69
CA VAL A 92 2.25 1.98 3.78
C VAL A 92 3.38 3.01 3.89
N LEU A 93 4.52 2.63 4.48
CA LEU A 93 5.70 3.49 4.62
C LEU A 93 6.22 3.99 3.28
N PHE A 94 6.12 3.17 2.23
CA PHE A 94 6.70 3.51 0.92
C PHE A 94 6.06 4.75 0.31
N GLN A 95 4.84 5.08 0.74
CA GLN A 95 4.12 6.21 0.22
C GLN A 95 4.43 7.52 0.94
N ARG A 96 5.07 7.49 2.11
CA ARG A 96 5.46 8.72 2.82
C ARG A 96 6.51 9.49 2.03
N GLU A 97 6.42 10.82 2.00
CA GLU A 97 7.40 11.66 1.30
C GLU A 97 8.81 11.62 1.94
N ASP A 98 8.89 11.42 3.26
CA ASP A 98 10.16 11.36 3.99
C ASP A 98 10.83 9.98 3.92
N GLU A 99 10.18 8.99 3.32
CA GLU A 99 10.71 7.63 3.19
C GLU A 99 11.27 7.44 1.79
N ASN A 100 12.59 7.46 1.63
CA ASN A 100 13.23 7.28 0.31
C ASN A 100 13.81 5.88 0.08
N LEU A 101 14.01 5.12 1.16
CA LEU A 101 14.61 3.80 1.14
C LEU A 101 13.62 2.76 1.69
N CYS A 102 13.67 1.55 1.15
CA CYS A 102 12.97 0.43 1.76
C CYS A 102 13.62 0.08 3.11
N PRO A 103 12.90 0.11 4.25
CA PRO A 103 13.51 -0.20 5.55
C PRO A 103 14.00 -1.65 5.67
N ALA A 104 13.43 -2.57 4.87
CA ALA A 104 13.83 -3.96 4.85
C ALA A 104 15.08 -4.22 4.00
N HIS A 105 15.16 -3.61 2.82
CA HIS A 105 16.16 -3.96 1.81
C HIS A 105 17.18 -2.84 1.53
N HIS A 106 17.01 -1.67 2.15
CA HIS A 106 17.89 -0.49 2.01
C HIS A 106 18.10 -0.01 0.57
N GLN A 107 17.13 -0.27 -0.30
CA GLN A 107 17.13 0.18 -1.70
C GLN A 107 16.20 1.38 -1.88
N SER A 108 16.56 2.27 -2.81
CA SER A 108 15.69 3.38 -3.21
C SER A 108 14.34 2.90 -3.72
N LEU A 109 13.28 3.49 -3.19
CA LEU A 109 11.93 3.23 -3.66
C LEU A 109 11.77 3.72 -5.10
N GLN A 110 11.16 2.89 -5.93
CA GLN A 110 10.95 3.15 -7.35
C GLN A 110 9.55 3.75 -7.56
N THR A 111 9.43 4.70 -8.48
CA THR A 111 8.13 5.25 -8.95
C THR A 111 7.76 4.77 -10.35
N ARG A 112 8.77 4.39 -11.15
CA ARG A 112 8.62 4.06 -12.58
C ARG A 112 8.72 2.57 -12.82
N CYS A 113 7.79 2.06 -13.62
CA CYS A 113 7.79 0.66 -14.06
C CYS A 113 9.10 0.32 -14.79
N PRO A 114 9.79 -0.80 -14.46
CA PRO A 114 11.03 -1.16 -15.13
C PRO A 114 10.84 -1.62 -16.58
N HIS A 115 9.60 -1.79 -17.04
CA HIS A 115 9.28 -2.27 -18.40
C HIS A 115 8.80 -1.16 -19.32
N CYS A 116 7.82 -0.35 -18.90
CA CYS A 116 7.26 0.73 -19.72
C CYS A 116 7.67 2.14 -19.26
N ASN A 117 8.43 2.27 -18.16
CA ASN A 117 8.82 3.53 -17.55
C ASN A 117 7.66 4.43 -17.06
N GLY A 118 6.42 3.93 -17.10
CA GLY A 118 5.23 4.64 -16.64
C GLY A 118 5.12 4.68 -15.11
N GLU A 119 4.50 5.74 -14.61
CA GLU A 119 4.22 5.98 -13.19
C GLU A 119 2.77 5.61 -12.91
N THR A 120 2.54 4.59 -12.06
CA THR A 120 1.17 4.21 -11.70
C THR A 120 0.67 5.13 -10.60
N PRO A 121 -0.52 5.75 -10.73
CA PRO A 121 -1.06 6.59 -9.68
C PRO A 121 -1.34 5.79 -8.41
N TYR A 122 -1.15 6.41 -7.25
CA TYR A 122 -1.46 5.85 -5.94
C TYR A 122 -2.93 6.03 -5.59
N ILE A 123 -3.80 5.42 -6.40
CA ILE A 123 -5.25 5.47 -6.26
C ILE A 123 -5.84 4.06 -6.28
N LEU A 124 -6.98 3.90 -5.62
CA LEU A 124 -7.78 2.70 -5.64
C LEU A 124 -8.85 2.82 -6.73
N ASN A 125 -8.48 2.45 -7.96
CA ASN A 125 -9.39 2.33 -9.09
C ASN A 125 -9.37 0.89 -9.67
N ALA A 126 -10.27 0.59 -10.60
CA ALA A 126 -10.49 -0.76 -11.11
C ALA A 126 -9.25 -1.30 -11.83
N GLY A 127 -8.53 -0.43 -12.53
CA GLY A 127 -7.27 -0.76 -13.20
C GLY A 127 -6.17 -1.14 -12.21
N VAL A 128 -5.95 -0.33 -11.17
CA VAL A 128 -4.94 -0.57 -10.15
C VAL A 128 -5.27 -1.84 -9.36
N ILE A 129 -6.50 -1.98 -8.85
CA ILE A 129 -6.91 -3.20 -8.12
C ILE A 129 -6.83 -4.44 -9.01
N GLY A 130 -7.19 -4.31 -10.29
CA GLY A 130 -7.11 -5.40 -11.28
C GLY A 130 -5.67 -5.79 -11.67
N ALA A 131 -4.66 -5.02 -11.25
CA ALA A 131 -3.26 -5.24 -11.57
C ALA A 131 -2.41 -5.55 -10.31
N PRO A 132 -2.66 -6.67 -9.61
CA PRO A 132 -1.98 -6.98 -8.35
C PRO A 132 -0.46 -7.09 -8.53
N PHE A 133 0.27 -6.21 -7.86
CA PHE A 133 1.74 -6.10 -7.95
C PHE A 133 2.27 -5.90 -9.38
N ARG A 134 1.44 -5.28 -10.23
CA ARG A 134 1.73 -5.02 -11.65
C ARG A 134 1.50 -3.55 -11.96
N CYS A 135 2.18 -3.09 -13.01
CA CYS A 135 2.00 -1.76 -13.56
C CYS A 135 0.56 -1.53 -14.03
N GLY A 136 -0.04 -0.39 -13.68
CA GLY A 136 -1.38 -0.01 -14.15
C GLY A 136 -1.46 0.23 -15.65
N TRP A 137 -0.31 0.44 -16.32
CA TRP A 137 -0.23 0.74 -17.76
C TRP A 137 0.07 -0.50 -18.62
N CYS A 138 1.15 -1.22 -18.30
CA CYS A 138 1.63 -2.35 -19.12
C CYS A 138 1.42 -3.72 -18.47
N HIS A 139 0.85 -3.78 -17.27
CA HIS A 139 0.61 -5.00 -16.50
C HIS A 139 1.84 -5.90 -16.22
N SER A 140 3.05 -5.39 -16.49
CA SER A 140 4.29 -6.05 -16.10
C SER A 140 4.51 -5.94 -14.59
N HIS A 141 5.14 -6.95 -13.99
CA HIS A 141 5.37 -6.98 -12.56
C HIS A 141 6.37 -5.90 -12.10
N TYR A 142 6.18 -5.41 -10.88
CA TYR A 142 7.15 -4.54 -10.22
C TYR A 142 8.38 -5.29 -9.68
N SER A 143 8.30 -6.61 -9.53
CA SER A 143 9.36 -7.44 -8.94
C SER A 143 10.57 -7.66 -9.85
N TYR A 144 11.64 -8.22 -9.28
CA TYR A 144 12.68 -8.90 -10.07
C TYR A 144 12.13 -10.28 -10.46
N GLY A 145 11.65 -10.44 -11.71
CA GLY A 145 11.07 -11.69 -12.22
C GLY A 145 9.54 -11.77 -12.15
N ARG A 146 8.95 -12.86 -12.66
CA ARG A 146 7.51 -13.11 -12.60
C ARG A 146 7.11 -13.57 -11.19
N LEU A 147 6.16 -12.88 -10.57
CA LEU A 147 5.50 -13.41 -9.37
C LEU A 147 4.57 -14.55 -9.77
N SER A 148 4.71 -15.69 -9.09
CA SER A 148 3.63 -16.68 -9.06
C SER A 148 2.55 -16.12 -8.12
N LEU A 149 1.44 -15.62 -8.68
CA LEU A 149 0.29 -15.12 -7.92
C LEU A 149 -0.45 -16.23 -7.16
N LEU A 150 -0.05 -17.50 -7.36
CA LEU A 150 -0.49 -18.63 -6.55
C LEU A 150 0.23 -18.60 -5.19
N SER A 151 -0.40 -19.18 -4.17
CA SER A 151 -0.03 -19.21 -2.74
C SER A 151 1.38 -19.75 -2.40
N THR A 152 2.28 -19.88 -3.38
CA THR A 152 3.66 -20.35 -3.26
C THR A 152 4.70 -19.24 -3.16
N THR A 153 4.31 -17.96 -3.23
CA THR A 153 5.25 -16.87 -3.00
C THR A 153 5.82 -16.96 -1.58
N SER A 154 7.14 -17.06 -1.46
CA SER A 154 7.80 -17.19 -0.16
C SER A 154 7.50 -15.96 0.71
N ALA A 155 7.18 -16.21 1.98
CA ALA A 155 7.00 -15.12 2.93
C ALA A 155 8.31 -14.31 3.05
N MET A 156 8.20 -12.98 3.18
CA MET A 156 9.36 -12.12 3.48
C MET A 156 10.12 -12.64 4.70
N ARG A 157 11.44 -12.42 4.77
CA ARG A 157 12.25 -12.92 5.88
C ARG A 157 11.84 -12.25 7.19
N ARG A 158 12.05 -12.95 8.31
CA ARG A 158 11.73 -12.40 9.64
C ARG A 158 12.43 -11.08 9.91
N GLN A 159 13.69 -10.94 9.48
CA GLN A 159 14.48 -9.72 9.65
C GLN A 159 13.83 -8.53 8.93
N ASP A 160 13.39 -8.73 7.69
CA ASP A 160 12.71 -7.72 6.87
C ASP A 160 11.43 -7.23 7.56
N ARG A 161 10.64 -8.16 8.12
CA ARG A 161 9.42 -7.82 8.89
C ARG A 161 9.75 -7.00 10.14
N ILE A 162 10.83 -7.32 10.84
CA ILE A 162 11.29 -6.59 12.03
C ILE A 162 11.72 -5.17 11.64
N ALA A 163 12.45 -5.01 10.54
CA ALA A 163 12.92 -3.71 10.07
C ALA A 163 11.75 -2.77 9.71
N ILE A 164 10.76 -3.26 8.96
CA ILE A 164 9.51 -2.54 8.69
C ILE A 164 8.82 -2.12 10.00
N SER A 165 8.67 -3.07 10.93
CA SER A 165 8.00 -2.83 12.22
C SER A 165 8.71 -1.76 13.07
N ARG A 166 10.05 -1.74 13.05
CA ARG A 166 10.83 -0.72 13.75
C ARG A 166 10.62 0.66 13.13
N ARG A 167 10.65 0.77 11.80
CA ARG A 167 10.45 2.05 11.12
C ARG A 167 9.05 2.62 11.34
N LEU A 168 8.02 1.79 11.33
CA LEU A 168 6.64 2.19 11.66
C LEU A 168 6.56 2.85 13.05
N ARG A 169 7.18 2.24 14.07
CA ARG A 169 7.17 2.79 15.43
C ARG A 169 7.90 4.13 15.55
N LEU A 170 9.02 4.30 14.84
CA LEU A 170 9.75 5.57 14.82
C LEU A 170 8.94 6.67 14.14
N GLY A 171 8.21 6.33 13.07
CA GLY A 171 7.35 7.28 12.36
C GLY A 171 6.14 7.77 13.15
N SER A 172 5.66 7.00 14.14
CA SER A 172 4.53 7.39 15.00
C SER A 172 4.93 8.25 16.21
N ALA A 173 6.20 8.22 16.63
CA ALA A 173 6.68 8.95 17.81
C ALA A 173 7.08 10.42 17.52
N GLY A 174 7.16 10.82 16.24
CA GLY A 174 7.58 12.17 15.84
C GLY A 174 6.45 13.22 15.78
N GLY A 175 5.22 12.86 16.15
CA GLY A 175 4.05 13.76 16.07
C GLY A 175 3.77 14.62 17.31
N ASP A 176 4.41 14.36 18.45
CA ASP A 176 4.07 14.97 19.75
C ASP A 176 5.12 15.96 20.27
N THR A 177 5.75 16.75 19.41
CA THR A 177 6.59 17.88 19.86
C THR A 177 6.09 19.20 19.29
N CYS A 178 4.90 19.63 19.72
CA CYS A 178 4.58 21.05 19.80
C CYS A 178 5.37 21.63 20.98
N ILE A 179 6.49 22.29 20.67
CA ILE A 179 7.20 23.14 21.62
C ILE A 179 6.33 24.38 21.84
N GLU A 180 5.78 24.50 23.05
CA GLU A 180 5.31 25.77 23.60
C GLU A 180 6.47 26.78 23.53
N THR A 181 6.28 27.86 22.78
CA THR A 181 7.06 29.09 23.01
C THR A 181 6.08 30.23 23.22
N SER A 182 5.84 30.49 24.49
CA SER A 182 5.35 31.76 25.01
C SER A 182 6.31 32.88 24.61
N GLN A 183 5.76 33.98 24.10
CA GLN A 183 6.19 35.35 24.36
C GLN A 183 5.10 36.33 23.94
#